data_AF-A0A7W3Y8V3-F1
#
_entry.id   AF-A0A7W3Y8V3-F1
#
_cell.length_a   1.000
_cell.length_b   1.000
_cell.length_c   1.000
_cell.angle_alpha   90.00
_cell.angle_beta   90.00
_cell.angle_gamma   90.00
#
_symmetry.space_group_name_H-M   'P 1'
#
loop_
_entity.id
_entity.type
_entity.pdbx_description
1 polymer ?
#
loop_
_entity_poly.entity_id
_entity_poly.type
_entity_poly.pdbx_seq_one_letter_code
_entity_poly.pdbx_strand_id
1 'polypeptide(L)'
;MKNAYRAFKKYSRQFRNNWLEYLMLFGGLDLVNQFAVIPFFRWITTFVLQAGEIPFVSYQNIIIILTKHPLVVISLVVELACLLIIVYGEFMLLLTGFREIGLPDFRWRQIFKETRKAMSLLNLGSLILLLGYFLLVIPFADIIFRTPLLAKIQIPQFIIDYLMRNGWLISGLLLFYVAMFTLGIRLILTMPLMAYQHLHLRAAIHRSWEMTSKMRWAAILGKIAFVTIITSAFTMCFYVLIYLLQVGLDLLPGKFPLFTAIFNLSILQLGGELLAVWAGTVILLVVVNPLTGISELATASEHPSRGLLEIFTLMLLVIGLTTVANNTYYLLGHGVKRPITISHRGVAEENGVQNTIPAMEKTIKLKPDYVEMDLHETKDHQFVVMHDENLKELAGINKAPHELTLKQLTNLTVRENGHYAKIASFDQYLAAAEKHRQKLLIEIKTTPYDSKQMLQNFNARYGKRILRDHDQVHSLDYSVVTGLKKINPQLTVLYIQPYNFGSPQGAADGYSMEYSTLNQDFITQAHWQRQPVYAWTVNESGIMKQVMYNHADGIITDNLGELNATIKEFTKKQSYANRILNYIIILPTTSGIEP
;
A
#
# COMPACT_ATOMS: atom_id res chain seq x y z
N MET A 1 27.86 -17.28 -15.39
CA MET A 1 26.70 -18.21 -15.50
C MET A 1 26.95 -19.59 -14.89
N LYS A 2 27.96 -20.38 -15.31
CA LYS A 2 28.21 -21.75 -14.78
C LYS A 2 28.27 -21.84 -13.24
N ASN A 3 28.93 -20.88 -12.57
CA ASN A 3 29.00 -20.85 -11.10
C ASN A 3 27.67 -20.51 -10.41
N ALA A 4 26.83 -19.66 -11.03
CA ALA A 4 25.51 -19.32 -10.51
C ALA A 4 24.54 -20.51 -10.63
N TYR A 5 24.57 -21.22 -11.75
CA TYR A 5 23.79 -22.45 -11.94
C TYR A 5 24.15 -23.56 -10.95
N ARG A 6 25.45 -23.78 -10.70
CA ARG A 6 25.90 -24.75 -9.69
C ARG A 6 25.40 -24.38 -8.28
N ALA A 7 25.47 -23.10 -7.91
CA ALA A 7 24.95 -22.61 -6.64
C ALA A 7 23.44 -22.83 -6.53
N PHE A 8 22.68 -22.42 -7.55
CA PHE A 8 21.24 -22.64 -7.64
C PHE A 8 20.85 -24.11 -7.47
N LYS A 9 21.51 -25.03 -8.17
CA LYS A 9 21.25 -26.47 -8.08
C LYS A 9 21.58 -27.02 -6.68
N LYS A 10 22.71 -26.60 -6.09
CA LYS A 10 23.12 -27.02 -4.74
C LYS A 10 22.08 -26.59 -3.70
N TYR A 11 21.70 -25.31 -3.68
CA TYR A 11 20.79 -24.77 -2.67
C TYR A 11 19.34 -25.20 -2.90
N SER A 12 18.92 -25.42 -4.14
CA SER A 12 17.59 -26.01 -4.41
C SER A 12 17.52 -27.46 -3.90
N ARG A 13 18.62 -28.23 -3.99
CA ARG A 13 18.69 -29.56 -3.39
C ARG A 13 18.63 -29.49 -1.86
N GLN A 14 19.30 -28.51 -1.26
CA GLN A 14 19.24 -28.27 0.19
C GLN A 14 17.82 -27.97 0.64
N PHE A 15 17.14 -27.06 -0.05
CA PHE A 15 15.73 -26.75 0.21
C PHE A 15 14.86 -28.00 0.12
N ARG A 16 14.96 -28.75 -0.99
CA ARG A 16 14.16 -29.97 -1.18
C ARG A 16 14.36 -31.01 -0.08
N ASN A 17 15.57 -31.14 0.47
CA ASN A 17 15.85 -32.08 1.54
C ASN A 17 15.27 -31.64 2.89
N ASN A 18 15.06 -30.33 3.12
CA ASN A 18 14.61 -29.76 4.40
C ASN A 18 13.43 -28.79 4.21
N TRP A 19 12.55 -29.09 3.24
CA TRP A 19 11.54 -28.13 2.78
C TRP A 19 10.52 -27.84 3.87
N LEU A 20 10.21 -28.83 4.71
CA LEU A 20 9.27 -28.69 5.82
C LEU A 20 9.83 -27.74 6.88
N GLU A 21 11.12 -27.87 7.23
CA GLU A 21 11.78 -27.00 8.20
C GLU A 21 11.86 -25.56 7.72
N TYR A 22 12.17 -25.34 6.44
CA TYR A 22 12.13 -24.00 5.85
C TYR A 22 10.71 -23.43 5.81
N LEU A 23 9.72 -24.24 5.45
CA LEU A 23 8.32 -23.81 5.43
C LEU A 23 7.82 -23.46 6.85
N MET A 24 8.20 -24.24 7.86
CA MET A 24 7.87 -23.95 9.26
C MET A 24 8.56 -22.67 9.75
N LEU A 25 9.80 -22.41 9.35
CA LEU A 25 10.52 -21.19 9.72
C LEU A 25 9.86 -19.93 9.13
N PHE A 26 9.59 -19.92 7.82
CA PHE A 26 8.92 -18.79 7.17
C PHE A 26 7.46 -18.67 7.55
N GLY A 27 6.70 -19.75 7.44
CA GLY A 27 5.28 -19.77 7.75
C GLY A 27 5.02 -19.42 9.22
N GLY A 28 5.86 -19.90 10.14
CA GLY A 28 5.78 -19.51 11.55
C GLY A 28 5.98 -18.01 11.77
N LEU A 29 6.97 -17.41 11.12
CA LEU A 29 7.21 -15.96 11.18
C LEU A 29 6.07 -15.15 10.55
N ASP A 30 5.57 -15.59 9.39
CA ASP A 30 4.45 -14.94 8.71
C ASP A 30 3.18 -14.96 9.56
N LEU A 31 2.87 -16.11 10.18
CA LEU A 31 1.71 -16.27 11.06
C LEU A 31 1.83 -15.45 12.34
N VAL A 32 3.03 -15.40 12.96
CA VAL A 32 3.28 -14.52 14.10
C VAL A 32 3.09 -13.05 13.71
N ASN A 33 3.56 -12.67 12.52
CA ASN A 33 3.38 -11.31 12.03
C ASN A 33 1.93 -10.94 11.80
N GLN A 34 1.18 -11.78 11.09
CA GLN A 34 -0.22 -11.53 10.73
C GLN A 34 -1.14 -11.55 11.94
N PHE A 35 -0.98 -12.51 12.85
CA PHE A 35 -1.94 -12.74 13.94
C PHE A 35 -1.52 -12.15 15.28
N ALA A 36 -0.25 -11.77 15.47
CA ALA A 36 0.23 -11.19 16.72
C ALA A 36 0.86 -9.81 16.55
N VAL A 37 1.96 -9.70 15.79
CA VAL A 37 2.75 -8.46 15.71
C VAL A 37 1.92 -7.31 15.13
N ILE A 38 1.34 -7.50 13.95
CA ILE A 38 0.56 -6.45 13.27
C ILE A 38 -0.66 -6.00 14.09
N PRO A 39 -1.54 -6.91 14.57
CA PRO A 39 -2.69 -6.51 15.38
C PRO A 39 -2.28 -5.81 16.68
N PHE A 40 -1.19 -6.25 17.32
CA PHE A 40 -0.68 -5.67 18.55
C PHE A 40 -0.21 -4.22 18.35
N PHE A 41 0.64 -3.96 17.36
CA PHE A 41 1.11 -2.60 17.07
C PHE A 41 -0.05 -1.71 16.61
N ARG A 42 -0.96 -2.22 15.78
CA ARG A 42 -2.18 -1.47 15.40
C ARG A 42 -3.00 -1.07 16.63
N TRP A 43 -3.19 -1.99 17.58
CA TRP A 43 -3.91 -1.71 18.82
C TRP A 43 -3.19 -0.67 19.68
N ILE A 44 -1.86 -0.78 19.84
CA ILE A 44 -1.04 0.21 20.57
C ILE A 44 -1.14 1.59 19.92
N THR A 45 -0.88 1.69 18.62
CA THR A 45 -0.97 2.96 17.88
C THR A 45 -2.36 3.59 18.11
N THR A 46 -3.42 2.80 17.96
CA THR A 46 -4.80 3.27 18.14
C THR A 46 -5.04 3.77 19.56
N PHE A 47 -4.61 3.01 20.57
CA PHE A 47 -4.75 3.39 21.98
C PHE A 47 -3.98 4.67 22.31
N VAL A 48 -2.73 4.79 21.86
CA VAL A 48 -1.86 5.96 22.09
C VAL A 48 -2.49 7.22 21.49
N LEU A 49 -3.03 7.12 20.27
CA LEU A 49 -3.71 8.23 19.60
C LEU A 49 -5.01 8.62 20.32
N GLN A 50 -5.83 7.64 20.72
CA GLN A 50 -7.06 7.87 21.47
C GLN A 50 -6.81 8.52 22.84
N ALA A 51 -5.82 8.03 23.59
CA ALA A 51 -5.43 8.61 24.88
C ALA A 51 -4.91 10.05 24.74
N GLY A 52 -4.36 10.39 23.57
CA GLY A 52 -3.95 11.75 23.22
C GLY A 52 -5.06 12.63 22.66
N GLU A 53 -6.30 12.11 22.53
CA GLU A 53 -7.41 12.75 21.80
C GLU A 53 -7.04 13.17 20.38
N ILE A 54 -6.16 12.41 19.73
CA ILE A 54 -5.69 12.62 18.37
C ILE A 54 -6.49 11.66 17.46
N PRO A 55 -7.50 12.14 16.73
CA PRO A 55 -8.34 11.26 15.89
C PRO A 55 -7.58 10.61 14.73
N PHE A 56 -6.50 11.22 14.23
CA PHE A 56 -5.61 10.69 13.19
C PHE A 56 -4.29 11.47 13.18
N VAL A 57 -3.27 10.92 12.55
CA VAL A 57 -2.01 11.61 12.27
C VAL A 57 -2.02 12.13 10.84
N SER A 58 -1.80 13.42 10.65
CA SER A 58 -1.69 14.05 9.33
C SER A 58 -0.58 15.11 9.29
N TYR A 59 -0.20 15.54 8.09
CA TYR A 59 0.79 16.61 7.93
C TYR A 59 0.32 17.94 8.55
N GLN A 60 -1.00 18.14 8.70
CA GLN A 60 -1.57 19.37 9.27
C GLN A 60 -1.47 19.40 10.79
N ASN A 61 -1.59 18.25 11.44
CA ASN A 61 -1.53 18.17 12.90
C ASN A 61 -0.18 17.66 13.43
N ILE A 62 0.75 17.20 12.59
CA ILE A 62 2.03 16.64 13.05
C ILE A 62 2.82 17.63 13.92
N ILE A 63 2.84 18.92 13.58
CA ILE A 63 3.51 19.94 14.38
C ILE A 63 2.81 20.11 15.73
N ILE A 64 1.48 20.05 15.75
CA ILE A 64 0.68 20.13 16.98
C ILE A 64 0.95 18.90 17.85
N ILE A 65 1.00 17.69 17.28
CA ILE A 65 1.34 16.47 17.99
C ILE A 65 2.75 16.59 18.61
N LEU A 66 3.73 17.01 17.80
CA LEU A 66 5.12 17.18 18.22
C LEU A 66 5.30 18.21 19.36
N THR A 67 4.49 19.25 19.38
CA THR A 67 4.64 20.37 20.33
C THR A 67 3.72 20.30 21.53
N LYS A 68 2.49 19.80 21.37
CA LYS A 68 1.44 19.78 22.39
C LYS A 68 1.16 18.41 22.99
N HIS A 69 1.59 17.32 22.35
CA HIS A 69 1.38 15.95 22.83
C HIS A 69 2.70 15.17 22.99
N PRO A 70 3.65 15.65 23.83
CA PRO A 70 4.98 15.05 23.94
C PRO A 70 4.95 13.57 24.39
N LEU A 71 3.98 13.19 25.23
CA LEU A 71 3.81 11.79 25.66
C LEU A 71 3.38 10.87 24.51
N VAL A 72 2.54 11.37 23.60
CA VAL A 72 2.13 10.63 22.40
C VAL A 72 3.35 10.40 21.52
N VAL A 73 4.14 11.45 21.28
CA VAL A 73 5.38 11.35 20.48
C VAL A 73 6.35 10.34 21.08
N ILE A 74 6.61 10.42 22.39
CA ILE A 74 7.49 9.47 23.08
C ILE A 74 6.95 8.05 22.92
N SER A 75 5.64 7.85 23.07
CA SER A 75 5.01 6.53 22.93
C SER A 75 5.17 5.98 21.51
N LEU A 76 4.93 6.79 20.46
CA LEU A 76 5.10 6.40 19.06
C LEU A 76 6.58 6.10 18.72
N VAL A 77 7.53 6.84 19.31
CA VAL A 77 8.97 6.58 19.11
C VAL A 77 9.37 5.28 19.80
N VAL A 78 8.87 5.02 21.01
CA VAL A 78 9.09 3.73 21.72
C VAL A 78 8.47 2.58 20.94
N GLU A 79 7.26 2.77 20.41
CA GLU A 79 6.57 1.81 19.56
C GLU A 79 7.40 1.47 18.31
N LEU A 80 7.88 2.49 17.58
CA LEU A 80 8.75 2.31 16.43
C LEU A 80 10.04 1.56 16.82
N ALA A 81 10.66 1.89 17.95
CA ALA A 81 11.84 1.19 18.43
C ALA A 81 11.54 -0.29 18.73
N CYS A 82 10.42 -0.60 19.40
CA CYS A 82 9.97 -1.96 19.66
C CYS A 82 9.74 -2.74 18.36
N LEU A 83 9.08 -2.13 17.38
CA LEU A 83 8.86 -2.74 16.06
C LEU A 83 10.19 -3.05 15.36
N LEU A 84 11.13 -2.10 15.36
CA LEU A 84 12.46 -2.30 14.77
C LEU A 84 13.25 -3.41 15.47
N ILE A 85 13.12 -3.57 16.78
CA ILE A 85 13.74 -4.65 17.54
C ILE A 85 13.14 -6.01 17.15
N ILE A 86 11.82 -6.08 16.99
CA ILE A 86 11.13 -7.30 16.55
C ILE A 86 11.60 -7.68 15.14
N VAL A 87 11.57 -6.76 14.18
CA VAL A 87 12.00 -7.07 12.81
C VAL A 87 13.49 -7.43 12.74
N TYR A 88 14.33 -6.77 13.54
CA TYR A 88 15.73 -7.19 13.69
C TYR A 88 15.83 -8.64 14.18
N GLY A 89 15.04 -9.01 15.19
CA GLY A 89 14.99 -10.36 15.73
C GLY A 89 14.51 -11.40 14.71
N GLU A 90 13.47 -11.09 13.94
CA GLU A 90 12.99 -11.94 12.85
C GLU A 90 14.05 -12.13 11.77
N PHE A 91 14.77 -11.08 11.41
CA PHE A 91 15.86 -11.16 10.46
C PHE A 91 17.02 -12.03 10.99
N MET A 92 17.37 -11.92 12.26
CA MET A 92 18.36 -12.80 12.90
C MET A 92 17.88 -14.26 12.99
N LEU A 93 16.60 -14.46 13.30
CA LEU A 93 15.98 -15.79 13.34
C LEU A 93 16.01 -16.46 11.97
N LEU A 94 15.65 -15.72 10.92
CA LEU A 94 15.78 -16.18 9.53
C LEU A 94 17.23 -16.55 9.23
N LEU A 95 18.16 -15.61 9.34
CA LEU A 95 19.58 -15.85 9.03
C LEU A 95 20.13 -17.08 9.75
N THR A 96 19.98 -17.16 11.07
CA THR A 96 20.49 -18.28 11.86
C THR A 96 19.75 -19.58 11.52
N GLY A 97 18.42 -19.56 11.40
CA GLY A 97 17.62 -20.72 10.99
C GLY A 97 18.09 -21.30 9.66
N PHE A 98 18.38 -20.45 8.68
CA PHE A 98 18.88 -20.88 7.38
C PHE A 98 20.21 -21.61 7.40
N ARG A 99 21.12 -21.14 8.26
CA ARG A 99 22.41 -21.79 8.48
C ARG A 99 22.20 -23.13 9.18
N GLU A 100 21.50 -23.13 10.31
CA GLU A 100 21.38 -24.31 11.17
C GLU A 100 20.62 -25.45 10.49
N ILE A 101 19.53 -25.17 9.74
CA ILE A 101 18.80 -26.20 8.96
C ILE A 101 19.72 -26.87 7.91
N GLY A 102 20.73 -26.15 7.42
CA GLY A 102 21.69 -26.69 6.47
C GLY A 102 22.73 -27.63 7.08
N LEU A 103 22.88 -27.65 8.41
CA LEU A 103 23.93 -28.41 9.10
C LEU A 103 23.47 -29.84 9.43
N PRO A 104 24.37 -30.84 9.37
CA PRO A 104 24.04 -32.24 9.66
C PRO A 104 23.40 -32.50 11.03
N ASP A 105 23.84 -31.78 12.07
CA ASP A 105 23.35 -31.95 13.46
C ASP A 105 22.23 -30.97 13.82
N PHE A 106 21.38 -30.61 12.85
CA PHE A 106 20.32 -29.62 13.02
C PHE A 106 19.38 -29.96 14.19
N ARG A 107 19.13 -28.96 15.06
CA ARG A 107 18.10 -29.01 16.10
C ARG A 107 17.35 -27.69 16.19
N TRP A 108 16.03 -27.73 16.33
CA TRP A 108 15.19 -26.52 16.46
C TRP A 108 15.62 -25.59 17.60
N ARG A 109 16.02 -26.16 18.75
CA ARG A 109 16.50 -25.37 19.91
C ARG A 109 17.76 -24.58 19.61
N GLN A 110 18.58 -25.08 18.68
CA GLN A 110 19.84 -24.44 18.32
C GLN A 110 19.60 -23.14 17.55
N ILE A 111 18.56 -23.08 16.69
CA ILE A 111 18.14 -21.84 16.02
C ILE A 111 17.90 -20.73 17.05
N PHE A 112 17.04 -20.99 18.06
CA PHE A 112 16.71 -19.99 19.08
C PHE A 112 17.92 -19.60 19.93
N LYS A 113 18.80 -20.56 20.24
CA LYS A 113 20.04 -20.29 20.97
C LYS A 113 20.98 -19.38 20.20
N GLU A 114 21.21 -19.64 18.91
CA GLU A 114 22.07 -18.81 18.07
C GLU A 114 21.41 -17.45 17.76
N THR A 115 20.09 -17.42 17.55
CA THR A 115 19.32 -16.17 17.43
C THR A 115 19.51 -15.30 18.67
N ARG A 116 19.37 -15.87 19.89
CA ARG A 116 19.56 -15.14 21.14
C ARG A 116 20.97 -14.57 21.28
N LYS A 117 21.99 -15.30 20.83
CA LYS A 117 23.36 -14.78 20.78
C LYS A 117 23.48 -13.63 19.79
N ALA A 118 22.94 -13.75 18.58
CA ALA A 118 22.92 -12.67 17.60
C ALA A 118 22.17 -11.43 18.11
N MET A 119 21.09 -11.64 18.88
CA MET A 119 20.32 -10.58 19.54
C MET A 119 21.12 -9.84 20.61
N SER A 120 22.07 -10.48 21.30
CA SER A 120 22.92 -9.79 22.28
C SER A 120 23.86 -8.73 21.66
N LEU A 121 23.99 -8.70 20.33
CA LEU A 121 24.78 -7.70 19.60
C LEU A 121 23.95 -6.50 19.14
N LEU A 122 22.63 -6.53 19.39
CA LEU A 122 21.71 -5.46 19.07
C LEU A 122 22.16 -4.15 19.73
N ASN A 123 22.21 -3.09 18.94
CA ASN A 123 22.46 -1.73 19.38
C ASN A 123 21.71 -0.73 18.49
N LEU A 124 21.69 0.55 18.88
CA LEU A 124 21.01 1.59 18.12
C LEU A 124 21.52 1.70 16.68
N GLY A 125 22.83 1.52 16.46
CA GLY A 125 23.42 1.55 15.12
C GLY A 125 22.90 0.42 14.21
N SER A 126 22.64 -0.76 14.75
CA SER A 126 22.06 -1.86 13.96
C SER A 126 20.58 -1.61 13.61
N LEU A 127 19.84 -0.91 14.48
CA LEU A 127 18.47 -0.49 14.18
C LEU A 127 18.44 0.59 13.09
N ILE A 128 19.37 1.55 13.14
CA ILE A 128 19.53 2.58 12.10
C ILE A 128 19.93 1.93 10.77
N LEU A 129 20.83 0.94 10.80
CA LEU A 129 21.21 0.18 9.59
C LEU A 129 20.00 -0.55 9.00
N LEU A 130 19.18 -1.20 9.84
CA LEU A 130 17.96 -1.88 9.42
C LEU A 130 16.96 -0.90 8.78
N LEU A 131 16.76 0.27 9.39
CA LEU A 131 15.94 1.35 8.83
C LEU A 131 16.45 1.81 7.45
N GLY A 132 17.77 1.93 7.30
CA GLY A 132 18.40 2.24 6.02
C GLY A 132 18.15 1.16 4.95
N TYR A 133 18.12 -0.12 5.32
CA TYR A 133 17.73 -1.19 4.40
C TYR A 133 16.27 -1.11 4.00
N PHE A 134 15.35 -0.75 4.91
CA PHE A 134 13.96 -0.54 4.53
C PHE A 134 13.83 0.56 3.49
N LEU A 135 14.51 1.70 3.68
CA LEU A 135 14.45 2.80 2.73
C LEU A 135 14.94 2.42 1.32
N LEU A 136 15.94 1.54 1.24
CA LEU A 136 16.40 0.98 -0.03
C LEU A 136 15.39 0.01 -0.67
N VAL A 137 14.71 -0.76 0.16
CA VAL A 137 13.79 -1.81 -0.27
C VAL A 137 12.42 -1.25 -0.66
N ILE A 138 11.95 -0.15 -0.07
CA ILE A 138 10.61 0.42 -0.29
C ILE A 138 10.19 0.45 -1.77
N PRO A 139 10.98 0.97 -2.74
CA PRO A 139 10.58 1.01 -4.14
C PRO A 139 10.41 -0.37 -4.81
N PHE A 140 10.99 -1.39 -4.19
CA PHE A 140 11.00 -2.77 -4.68
C PHE A 140 10.27 -3.72 -3.74
N ALA A 141 9.65 -3.21 -2.67
CA ALA A 141 9.01 -4.03 -1.64
C ALA A 141 7.94 -4.92 -2.27
N ASP A 142 7.11 -4.33 -3.13
CA ASP A 142 6.03 -5.02 -3.85
C ASP A 142 6.53 -6.10 -4.83
N ILE A 143 7.76 -5.98 -5.34
CA ILE A 143 8.34 -6.91 -6.32
C ILE A 143 9.13 -8.03 -5.64
N ILE A 144 9.83 -7.71 -4.54
CA ILE A 144 10.87 -8.57 -3.96
C ILE A 144 10.43 -9.22 -2.66
N PHE A 145 9.62 -8.55 -1.83
CA PHE A 145 9.34 -8.99 -0.46
C PHE A 145 7.85 -9.17 -0.19
N ARG A 146 7.44 -10.44 -0.02
CA ARG A 146 6.13 -10.83 0.50
C ARG A 146 6.10 -10.83 2.04
N THR A 147 6.64 -9.81 2.71
CA THR A 147 6.46 -9.73 4.16
C THR A 147 5.30 -8.78 4.49
N PRO A 148 4.31 -9.21 5.29
CA PRO A 148 3.16 -8.39 5.66
C PRO A 148 3.53 -7.05 6.32
N LEU A 149 4.71 -7.00 6.95
CA LEU A 149 5.21 -5.78 7.59
C LEU A 149 5.74 -4.75 6.60
N LEU A 150 6.41 -5.16 5.52
CA LEU A 150 7.00 -4.22 4.55
C LEU A 150 5.98 -3.73 3.53
N ALA A 151 5.01 -4.57 3.15
CA ALA A 151 3.96 -4.20 2.20
C ALA A 151 3.08 -3.02 2.69
N LYS A 152 3.09 -2.71 4.00
CA LYS A 152 2.30 -1.61 4.57
C LYS A 152 3.00 -0.25 4.52
N ILE A 153 4.29 -0.20 4.20
CA ILE A 153 5.06 1.05 4.11
C ILE A 153 5.24 1.39 2.63
N GLN A 154 4.24 2.04 2.06
CA GLN A 154 4.27 2.53 0.68
C GLN A 154 4.35 4.06 0.66
N ILE A 155 5.05 4.60 -0.34
CA ILE A 155 5.05 6.03 -0.62
C ILE A 155 3.78 6.29 -1.45
N PRO A 156 2.86 7.16 -1.00
CA PRO A 156 1.66 7.45 -1.74
C PRO A 156 1.94 7.88 -3.18
N GLN A 157 1.09 7.46 -4.13
CA GLN A 157 1.32 7.71 -5.54
C GLN A 157 1.40 9.21 -5.84
N PHE A 158 0.57 10.03 -5.19
CA PHE A 158 0.58 11.48 -5.41
C PHE A 158 1.94 12.14 -5.13
N ILE A 159 2.74 11.58 -4.20
CA ILE A 159 4.08 12.08 -3.89
C ILE A 159 5.03 11.71 -5.04
N ILE A 160 4.94 10.48 -5.53
CA ILE A 160 5.74 10.02 -6.67
C ILE A 160 5.42 10.88 -7.90
N ASP A 161 4.14 11.12 -8.18
CA ASP A 161 3.69 11.98 -9.28
C ASP A 161 4.22 13.41 -9.13
N TYR A 162 4.18 13.98 -7.93
CA TYR A 162 4.74 15.30 -7.65
C TYR A 162 6.26 15.34 -7.89
N LEU A 163 7.00 14.33 -7.45
CA LEU A 163 8.45 14.22 -7.66
C LEU A 163 8.79 14.07 -9.16
N MET A 164 8.01 13.29 -9.90
CA MET A 164 8.21 13.04 -11.33
C MET A 164 7.94 14.28 -12.20
N ARG A 165 7.00 15.14 -11.81
CA ARG A 165 6.70 16.40 -12.53
C ARG A 165 7.85 17.42 -12.47
N ASN A 166 8.76 17.31 -11.49
CA ASN A 166 9.87 18.23 -11.33
C ASN A 166 11.22 17.55 -11.61
N GLY A 167 11.85 17.90 -12.75
CA GLY A 167 13.12 17.33 -13.19
C GLY A 167 14.25 17.36 -12.15
N TRP A 168 14.30 18.37 -11.28
CA TRP A 168 15.30 18.46 -10.22
C TRP A 168 15.02 17.49 -9.07
N LEU A 169 13.76 17.35 -8.67
CA LEU A 169 13.36 16.45 -7.59
C LEU A 169 13.57 14.99 -8.00
N ILE A 170 13.15 14.60 -9.21
CA ILE A 170 13.37 13.24 -9.70
C ILE A 170 14.87 12.93 -9.87
N SER A 171 15.68 13.90 -10.32
CA SER A 171 17.14 13.73 -10.42
C SER A 171 17.77 13.52 -9.04
N GLY A 172 17.35 14.30 -8.04
CA GLY A 172 17.77 14.14 -6.66
C GLY A 172 17.38 12.78 -6.08
N LEU A 173 16.15 12.33 -6.34
CA LEU A 173 15.64 11.02 -5.92
C LEU A 173 16.44 9.87 -6.55
N LEU A 174 16.73 9.95 -7.85
CA LEU A 174 17.54 8.96 -8.56
C LEU A 174 18.96 8.87 -7.99
N LEU A 175 19.61 10.01 -7.75
CA LEU A 175 20.93 10.06 -7.12
C LEU A 175 20.92 9.46 -5.72
N PHE A 176 19.88 9.78 -4.93
CA PHE A 176 19.67 9.20 -3.61
C PHE A 176 19.57 7.67 -3.68
N TYR A 177 18.75 7.11 -4.57
CA TYR A 177 18.59 5.66 -4.71
C TYR A 177 19.84 4.98 -5.26
N VAL A 178 20.59 5.61 -6.18
CA VAL A 178 21.89 5.08 -6.64
C VAL A 178 22.88 5.01 -5.48
N ALA A 179 22.93 6.04 -4.63
CA ALA A 179 23.78 6.05 -3.45
C ALA A 179 23.36 4.97 -2.43
N MET A 180 22.06 4.89 -2.12
CA MET A 180 21.51 3.89 -1.21
C MET A 180 21.69 2.47 -1.73
N PHE A 181 21.51 2.23 -3.02
CA PHE A 181 21.72 0.93 -3.65
C PHE A 181 23.18 0.52 -3.58
N THR A 182 24.09 1.44 -3.89
CA THR A 182 25.53 1.22 -3.74
C THR A 182 25.87 0.87 -2.29
N LEU A 183 25.35 1.64 -1.33
CA LEU A 183 25.55 1.39 0.09
C LEU A 183 24.98 0.04 0.52
N GLY A 184 23.75 -0.30 0.11
CA GLY A 184 23.09 -1.55 0.41
C GLY A 184 23.89 -2.76 -0.10
N ILE A 185 24.41 -2.70 -1.33
CA ILE A 185 25.29 -3.73 -1.87
C ILE A 185 26.57 -3.86 -1.05
N ARG A 186 27.19 -2.73 -0.67
CA ARG A 186 28.41 -2.74 0.14
C ARG A 186 28.19 -3.31 1.53
N LEU A 187 26.99 -3.16 2.06
CA LEU A 187 26.62 -3.57 3.41
C LEU A 187 25.84 -4.88 3.46
N ILE A 188 25.52 -5.52 2.33
CA ILE A 188 24.66 -6.72 2.24
C ILE A 188 25.08 -7.87 3.18
N LEU A 189 26.37 -8.01 3.48
CA LEU A 189 26.90 -9.05 4.37
C LEU A 189 26.99 -8.64 5.84
N THR A 190 26.71 -7.39 6.20
CA THR A 190 26.88 -6.87 7.57
C THR A 190 26.05 -7.65 8.57
N MET A 191 24.74 -7.79 8.33
CA MET A 191 23.84 -8.51 9.23
C MET A 191 24.11 -10.02 9.25
N PRO A 192 24.36 -10.70 8.10
CA PRO A 192 24.88 -12.06 8.09
C PRO A 192 26.18 -12.27 8.91
N LEU A 193 27.14 -11.34 8.83
CA LEU A 193 28.38 -11.39 9.60
C LEU A 193 28.13 -11.24 11.10
N MET A 194 27.22 -10.36 11.50
CA MET A 194 26.77 -10.25 12.90
C MET A 194 26.09 -11.54 13.38
N ALA A 195 25.21 -12.12 12.54
CA ALA A 195 24.47 -13.33 12.87
C ALA A 195 25.37 -14.56 13.02
N TYR A 196 26.35 -14.75 12.12
CA TYR A 196 27.12 -16.00 12.03
C TYR A 196 28.49 -15.97 12.68
N GLN A 197 29.16 -14.82 12.62
CA GLN A 197 30.50 -14.64 13.17
C GLN A 197 30.49 -13.82 14.46
N HIS A 198 29.30 -13.40 14.91
CA HIS A 198 29.10 -12.62 16.15
C HIS A 198 29.95 -11.35 16.20
N LEU A 199 30.22 -10.74 15.04
CA LEU A 199 30.94 -9.48 14.96
C LEU A 199 30.05 -8.33 15.46
N HIS A 200 30.62 -7.39 16.20
CA HIS A 200 29.94 -6.12 16.46
C HIS A 200 29.75 -5.33 15.16
N LEU A 201 28.72 -4.47 15.13
CA LEU A 201 28.29 -3.72 13.94
C LEU A 201 29.44 -3.10 13.14
N ARG A 202 30.34 -2.36 13.80
CA ARG A 202 31.45 -1.66 13.10
C ARG A 202 32.40 -2.64 12.41
N ALA A 203 32.76 -3.73 13.08
CA ALA A 203 33.61 -4.77 12.51
C ALA A 203 32.90 -5.49 11.35
N ALA A 204 31.60 -5.77 11.50
CA ALA A 204 30.78 -6.37 10.46
C ALA A 204 30.67 -5.47 9.22
N ILE A 205 30.46 -4.16 9.39
CA ILE A 205 30.43 -3.17 8.30
C ILE A 205 31.77 -3.16 7.57
N HIS A 206 32.88 -3.04 8.29
CA HIS A 206 34.21 -3.01 7.69
C HIS A 206 34.47 -4.28 6.88
N ARG A 207 34.15 -5.44 7.45
CA ARG A 207 34.34 -6.73 6.79
C ARG A 207 33.43 -6.91 5.58
N SER A 208 32.17 -6.49 5.67
CA SER A 208 31.22 -6.48 4.54
C SER A 208 31.75 -5.63 3.39
N TRP A 209 32.28 -4.44 3.71
CA TRP A 209 32.86 -3.52 2.72
C TRP A 209 34.09 -4.10 2.04
N GLU A 210 34.98 -4.75 2.79
CA GLU A 210 36.16 -5.43 2.29
C GLU A 210 35.79 -6.60 1.36
N MET A 211 34.82 -7.43 1.78
CA MET A 211 34.37 -8.61 1.03
C MET A 211 33.63 -8.23 -0.26
N THR A 212 32.98 -7.08 -0.29
CA THR A 212 32.29 -6.53 -1.46
C THR A 212 33.19 -5.60 -2.29
N SER A 213 34.44 -5.36 -1.89
CA SER A 213 35.42 -4.53 -2.62
C SER A 213 35.87 -5.14 -3.95
N LYS A 214 36.56 -4.33 -4.78
CA LYS A 214 37.22 -4.78 -6.03
C LYS A 214 36.29 -5.58 -6.95
N MET A 215 35.07 -5.08 -7.18
CA MET A 215 34.04 -5.72 -8.03
C MET A 215 33.54 -7.10 -7.58
N ARG A 216 33.91 -7.59 -6.38
CA ARG A 216 33.38 -8.86 -5.83
C ARG A 216 31.87 -8.82 -5.61
N TRP A 217 31.31 -7.62 -5.37
CA TRP A 217 29.88 -7.38 -5.29
C TRP A 217 29.13 -7.81 -6.57
N ALA A 218 29.73 -7.63 -7.75
CA ALA A 218 29.10 -7.99 -9.02
C ALA A 218 28.91 -9.50 -9.16
N ALA A 219 29.80 -10.31 -8.58
CA ALA A 219 29.65 -11.77 -8.55
C ALA A 219 28.50 -12.22 -7.64
N ILE A 220 28.26 -11.52 -6.52
CA ILE A 220 27.13 -11.78 -5.62
C ILE A 220 25.83 -11.38 -6.31
N LEU A 221 25.75 -10.16 -6.82
CA LEU A 221 24.57 -9.67 -7.55
C LEU A 221 24.25 -10.52 -8.78
N GLY A 222 25.26 -10.92 -9.56
CA GLY A 222 25.06 -11.78 -10.71
C GLY A 222 24.47 -13.16 -10.35
N LYS A 223 24.75 -13.68 -9.14
CA LYS A 223 24.10 -14.91 -8.65
C LYS A 223 22.68 -14.63 -8.18
N ILE A 224 22.44 -13.55 -7.43
CA ILE A 224 21.11 -13.15 -6.98
C ILE A 224 20.20 -12.94 -8.20
N ALA A 225 20.61 -12.10 -9.15
CA ALA A 225 19.85 -11.83 -10.38
C ALA A 225 19.57 -13.11 -11.17
N PHE A 226 20.55 -14.01 -11.30
CA PHE A 226 20.34 -15.30 -11.96
C PHE A 226 19.29 -16.17 -11.25
N VAL A 227 19.35 -16.26 -9.91
CA VAL A 227 18.37 -17.01 -9.12
C VAL A 227 16.99 -16.36 -9.29
N THR A 228 16.88 -15.05 -9.08
CA THR A 228 15.64 -14.29 -9.23
C THR A 228 15.00 -14.51 -10.60
N ILE A 229 15.75 -14.39 -11.69
CA ILE A 229 15.23 -14.61 -13.05
C ILE A 229 14.68 -16.04 -13.22
N ILE A 230 15.43 -17.06 -12.76
CA ILE A 230 15.00 -18.46 -12.89
C ILE A 230 13.78 -18.75 -12.02
N THR A 231 13.77 -18.30 -10.77
CA THR A 231 12.65 -18.53 -9.86
C THR A 231 11.40 -17.80 -10.35
N SER A 232 11.53 -16.56 -10.83
CA SER A 232 10.41 -15.81 -11.42
C SER A 232 9.89 -16.46 -12.69
N ALA A 233 10.76 -16.97 -13.58
CA ALA A 233 10.34 -17.70 -14.77
C ALA A 233 9.59 -18.99 -14.41
N PHE A 234 10.05 -19.71 -13.39
CA PHE A 234 9.38 -20.91 -12.90
C PHE A 234 8.00 -20.58 -12.30
N THR A 235 7.90 -19.55 -11.45
CA THR A 235 6.62 -19.09 -10.88
C THR A 235 5.66 -18.63 -11.97
N MET A 236 6.13 -17.89 -12.96
CA MET A 236 5.30 -17.45 -14.09
C MET A 236 4.78 -18.65 -14.90
N CYS A 237 5.65 -19.63 -15.19
CA CYS A 237 5.24 -20.87 -15.87
C CYS A 237 4.18 -21.63 -15.08
N PHE A 238 4.35 -21.73 -13.76
CA PHE A 238 3.38 -22.35 -12.85
C PHE A 238 2.01 -21.64 -12.91
N TYR A 239 1.98 -20.31 -12.83
CA TYR A 239 0.73 -19.53 -12.91
C TYR A 239 0.07 -19.63 -14.29
N VAL A 240 0.84 -19.54 -15.37
CA VAL A 240 0.32 -19.68 -16.74
C VAL A 240 -0.27 -21.07 -16.97
N LEU A 241 0.38 -22.13 -16.47
CA LEU A 241 -0.13 -23.50 -16.58
C LEU A 241 -1.48 -23.66 -15.87
N ILE A 242 -1.62 -23.14 -14.65
CA ILE A 242 -2.89 -23.17 -13.91
C ILE A 242 -3.97 -22.38 -14.65
N TYR A 243 -3.64 -21.20 -15.16
CA TYR A 243 -4.56 -20.39 -15.95
C TYR A 243 -5.05 -21.14 -17.20
N LEU A 244 -4.14 -21.67 -18.02
CA LEU A 244 -4.48 -22.41 -19.24
C LEU A 244 -5.29 -23.67 -18.94
N LEU A 245 -4.97 -24.36 -17.84
CA LEU A 245 -5.77 -25.49 -17.36
C LEU A 245 -7.20 -25.04 -17.04
N GLN A 246 -7.38 -23.92 -16.33
CA GLN A 246 -8.72 -23.41 -16.01
C GLN A 246 -9.48 -22.96 -17.27
N VAL A 247 -8.82 -22.39 -18.28
CA VAL A 247 -9.46 -22.05 -19.57
C VAL A 247 -10.12 -23.27 -20.19
N GLY A 248 -9.45 -24.43 -20.18
CA GLY A 248 -10.02 -25.69 -20.66
C GLY A 248 -11.15 -26.22 -19.76
N LEU A 249 -10.98 -26.13 -18.43
CA LEU A 249 -11.97 -26.61 -17.45
C LEU A 249 -13.24 -25.77 -17.44
N ASP A 250 -13.17 -24.50 -17.82
CA ASP A 250 -14.32 -23.60 -17.95
C ASP A 250 -15.30 -24.01 -19.07
N LEU A 251 -14.87 -24.89 -19.99
CA LEU A 251 -15.73 -25.45 -21.05
C LEU A 251 -16.63 -26.59 -20.54
N LEU A 252 -16.39 -27.10 -19.33
CA LEU A 252 -17.15 -28.22 -18.78
C LEU A 252 -18.54 -27.77 -18.28
N PRO A 253 -19.57 -28.62 -18.39
CA PRO A 253 -20.93 -28.24 -18.02
C PRO A 253 -21.16 -28.17 -16.51
N GLY A 254 -22.21 -27.43 -16.11
CA GLY A 254 -22.71 -27.41 -14.74
C GLY A 254 -21.83 -26.61 -13.77
N LYS A 255 -21.66 -27.13 -12.55
CA LYS A 255 -20.89 -26.48 -11.47
C LYS A 255 -19.42 -26.89 -11.42
N PHE A 256 -18.99 -27.77 -12.32
CA PHE A 256 -17.62 -28.29 -12.34
C PHE A 256 -16.54 -27.19 -12.55
N PRO A 257 -16.76 -26.18 -13.43
CA PRO A 257 -15.83 -25.05 -13.55
C PRO A 257 -15.58 -24.31 -12.23
N LEU A 258 -16.61 -24.12 -11.40
CA LEU A 258 -16.46 -23.45 -10.11
C LEU A 258 -15.61 -24.27 -9.13
N PHE A 259 -15.89 -25.57 -9.00
CA PHE A 259 -15.13 -26.44 -8.10
C PHE A 259 -13.65 -26.50 -8.51
N THR A 260 -13.39 -26.67 -9.80
CA THR A 260 -12.02 -26.68 -10.33
C THR A 260 -11.33 -25.33 -10.18
N ALA A 261 -12.05 -24.22 -10.33
CA ALA A 261 -11.49 -22.88 -10.11
C ALA A 261 -11.12 -22.64 -8.65
N ILE A 262 -11.97 -23.04 -7.69
CA ILE A 262 -11.66 -22.95 -6.25
C ILE A 262 -10.40 -23.77 -5.96
N PHE A 263 -10.34 -25.01 -6.44
CA PHE A 263 -9.18 -25.88 -6.26
C PHE A 263 -7.91 -25.28 -6.89
N ASN A 264 -7.98 -24.87 -8.16
CA ASN A 264 -6.85 -24.31 -8.91
C ASN A 264 -6.35 -23.00 -8.29
N LEU A 265 -7.25 -22.12 -7.83
CA LEU A 265 -6.87 -20.89 -7.15
C LEU A 265 -6.20 -21.18 -5.79
N SER A 266 -6.70 -22.16 -5.04
CA SER A 266 -6.07 -22.60 -3.78
C SER A 266 -4.67 -23.19 -4.01
N ILE A 267 -4.50 -24.02 -5.06
CA ILE A 267 -3.19 -24.54 -5.46
C ILE A 267 -2.27 -23.42 -5.91
N LEU A 268 -2.78 -22.42 -6.63
CA LEU A 268 -2.01 -21.27 -7.07
C LEU A 268 -1.46 -20.47 -5.88
N GLN A 269 -2.29 -20.22 -4.87
CA GLN A 269 -1.89 -19.49 -3.66
C GLN A 269 -0.88 -20.29 -2.82
N LEU A 270 -1.25 -21.51 -2.42
CA LEU A 270 -0.40 -22.34 -1.55
C LEU A 270 0.91 -22.75 -2.26
N GLY A 271 0.84 -23.08 -3.55
CA GLY A 271 2.01 -23.37 -4.37
C GLY A 271 2.87 -22.13 -4.61
N GLY A 272 2.24 -20.96 -4.81
CA GLY A 272 2.94 -19.67 -4.91
C GLY A 272 3.76 -19.34 -3.67
N GLU A 273 3.19 -19.54 -2.48
CA GLU A 273 3.91 -19.36 -1.21
C GLU A 273 5.07 -20.34 -1.06
N LEU A 274 4.88 -21.61 -1.41
CA LEU A 274 5.97 -22.59 -1.40
C LEU A 274 7.12 -22.19 -2.34
N LEU A 275 6.80 -21.67 -3.53
CA LEU A 275 7.79 -21.17 -4.49
C LEU A 275 8.50 -19.90 -3.98
N ALA A 276 7.79 -19.02 -3.29
CA ALA A 276 8.38 -17.84 -2.65
C ALA A 276 9.36 -18.24 -1.54
N VAL A 277 8.99 -19.18 -0.67
CA VAL A 277 9.87 -19.74 0.37
C VAL A 277 11.10 -20.39 -0.25
N TRP A 278 10.92 -21.19 -1.31
CA TRP A 278 12.04 -21.78 -2.05
C TRP A 278 12.97 -20.71 -2.64
N ALA A 279 12.43 -19.71 -3.34
CA ALA A 279 13.21 -18.64 -3.95
C ALA A 279 13.99 -17.84 -2.89
N GLY A 280 13.31 -17.43 -1.81
CA GLY A 280 13.92 -16.73 -0.68
C GLY A 280 15.04 -17.55 -0.03
N THR A 281 14.83 -18.86 0.12
CA THR A 281 15.85 -19.80 0.63
C THR A 281 17.10 -19.82 -0.25
N VAL A 282 16.93 -20.00 -1.56
CA VAL A 282 18.05 -20.08 -2.49
C VAL A 282 18.80 -18.74 -2.55
N ILE A 283 18.08 -17.61 -2.58
CA ILE A 283 18.68 -16.27 -2.59
C ILE A 283 19.49 -16.05 -1.32
N LEU A 284 18.93 -16.35 -0.15
CA LEU A 284 19.65 -16.13 1.10
C LEU A 284 20.88 -17.03 1.19
N LEU A 285 20.78 -18.31 0.84
CA LEU A 285 21.93 -19.23 0.79
C LEU A 285 23.01 -18.77 -0.21
N VAL A 286 22.64 -18.14 -1.33
CA VAL A 286 23.60 -17.49 -2.24
C VAL A 286 24.38 -16.38 -1.53
N VAL A 287 23.70 -15.56 -0.72
CA VAL A 287 24.30 -14.45 0.02
C VAL A 287 25.18 -14.95 1.17
N VAL A 288 24.70 -15.93 1.93
CA VAL A 288 25.32 -16.31 3.21
C VAL A 288 26.35 -17.43 3.13
N ASN A 289 26.26 -18.34 2.15
CA ASN A 289 27.20 -19.47 2.08
C ASN A 289 28.69 -19.08 2.01
N PRO A 290 29.09 -17.94 1.38
CA PRO A 290 30.48 -17.47 1.47
C PRO A 290 30.97 -17.24 2.92
N LEU A 291 30.06 -17.07 3.88
CA LEU A 291 30.36 -16.82 5.29
C LEU A 291 30.30 -18.07 6.16
N THR A 292 29.45 -19.03 5.80
CA THR A 292 29.13 -20.20 6.64
C THR A 292 29.95 -21.43 6.28
N GLY A 293 30.52 -21.49 5.07
CA GLY A 293 31.35 -22.62 4.65
C GLY A 293 30.59 -23.94 4.60
N ILE A 294 29.27 -23.90 4.39
CA ILE A 294 28.39 -25.09 4.30
C ILE A 294 28.79 -25.87 3.03
N SER A 295 29.80 -26.70 3.18
CA SER A 295 30.32 -27.62 2.17
C SER A 295 29.37 -28.80 2.01
N GLU A 296 28.95 -29.36 3.14
CA GLU A 296 28.16 -30.58 3.26
C GLU A 296 26.70 -30.26 3.54
N LEU A 297 25.81 -30.92 2.81
CA LEU A 297 24.36 -30.82 2.99
C LEU A 297 23.95 -31.80 4.08
N ALA A 298 23.14 -31.37 5.05
CA ALA A 298 22.50 -32.29 5.98
C ALA A 298 21.79 -33.43 5.21
N THR A 299 22.10 -34.67 5.55
CA THR A 299 21.49 -35.87 4.97
C THR A 299 20.36 -36.44 5.82
N ALA A 300 20.27 -36.05 7.09
CA ALA A 300 19.17 -36.39 8.00
C ALA A 300 19.00 -35.24 9.02
N SER A 301 17.82 -34.61 9.04
CA SER A 301 17.46 -33.60 10.04
C SER A 301 16.83 -34.27 11.27
N GLU A 302 16.98 -33.66 12.45
CA GLU A 302 16.11 -34.00 13.59
C GLU A 302 14.68 -33.59 13.21
N HIS A 303 13.76 -34.56 13.13
CA HIS A 303 12.37 -34.25 12.84
C HIS A 303 11.78 -33.34 13.93
N PRO A 304 10.90 -32.39 13.56
CA PRO A 304 10.11 -31.61 14.51
C PRO A 304 9.52 -32.48 15.63
N SER A 305 9.45 -31.95 16.85
CA SER A 305 8.73 -32.67 17.91
C SER A 305 7.29 -32.93 17.49
N ARG A 306 6.72 -34.06 17.93
CA ARG A 306 5.34 -34.45 17.56
C ARG A 306 4.34 -33.32 17.81
N GLY A 307 4.44 -32.63 18.95
CA GLY A 307 3.58 -31.49 19.26
C GLY A 307 3.77 -30.30 18.31
N LEU A 308 5.01 -29.99 17.89
CA LEU A 308 5.28 -28.92 16.92
C LEU A 308 4.69 -29.27 15.55
N LEU A 309 4.79 -30.54 15.14
CA LEU A 309 4.23 -31.05 13.90
C LEU A 309 2.68 -31.01 13.92
N GLU A 310 2.06 -31.40 15.04
CA GLU A 310 0.60 -31.34 15.22
C GLU A 310 0.09 -29.90 15.13
N ILE A 311 0.74 -28.94 15.80
CA ILE A 311 0.40 -27.51 15.72
C ILE A 311 0.55 -27.01 14.29
N PHE A 312 1.68 -27.26 13.64
CA PHE A 312 1.92 -26.80 12.28
C PHE A 312 0.92 -27.39 11.28
N THR A 313 0.58 -28.68 11.44
CA THR A 313 -0.44 -29.34 10.60
C THR A 313 -1.82 -28.73 10.81
N LEU A 314 -2.19 -28.43 12.05
CA LEU A 314 -3.44 -27.72 12.35
C LEU A 314 -3.47 -26.33 11.72
N MET A 315 -2.36 -25.58 11.78
CA MET A 315 -2.25 -24.27 11.15
C MET A 315 -2.39 -24.36 9.62
N LEU A 316 -1.72 -25.32 8.97
CA LEU A 316 -1.87 -25.56 7.53
C LEU A 316 -3.30 -25.96 7.15
N LEU A 317 -4.00 -26.73 8.01
CA LEU A 317 -5.40 -27.07 7.81
C LEU A 317 -6.29 -25.82 7.89
N VAL A 318 -6.09 -24.98 8.91
CA VAL A 318 -6.83 -23.72 9.07
C VAL A 318 -6.59 -22.80 7.87
N ILE A 319 -5.33 -22.60 7.48
CA ILE A 319 -4.96 -21.81 6.31
C ILE A 319 -5.63 -22.38 5.06
N GLY A 320 -5.55 -23.69 4.83
CA GLY A 320 -6.17 -24.34 3.68
C GLY A 320 -7.69 -24.16 3.63
N LEU A 321 -8.38 -24.28 4.78
CA LEU A 321 -9.81 -24.07 4.90
C LEU A 321 -10.20 -22.60 4.66
N THR A 322 -9.49 -21.65 5.27
CA THR A 322 -9.71 -20.21 5.08
C THR A 322 -9.44 -19.82 3.62
N THR A 323 -8.36 -20.32 3.02
CA THR A 323 -8.05 -20.13 1.59
C THR A 323 -9.20 -20.62 0.71
N VAL A 324 -9.74 -21.82 0.94
CA VAL A 324 -10.87 -22.35 0.18
C VAL A 324 -12.13 -21.49 0.36
N ALA A 325 -12.42 -21.04 1.59
CA ALA A 325 -13.55 -20.17 1.87
C ALA A 325 -13.42 -18.81 1.15
N ASN A 326 -12.26 -18.15 1.26
CA ASN A 326 -11.96 -16.88 0.62
C ASN A 326 -12.00 -17.00 -0.91
N ASN A 327 -11.45 -18.07 -1.46
CA ASN A 327 -11.50 -18.35 -2.91
C ASN A 327 -12.93 -18.58 -3.40
N THR A 328 -13.77 -19.24 -2.59
CA THR A 328 -15.18 -19.42 -2.91
C THR A 328 -15.90 -18.07 -2.96
N TYR A 329 -15.69 -17.22 -1.95
CA TYR A 329 -16.27 -15.87 -1.90
C TYR A 329 -15.84 -15.02 -3.12
N TYR A 330 -14.53 -15.00 -3.40
CA TYR A 330 -13.93 -14.30 -4.54
C TYR A 330 -14.49 -14.76 -5.89
N LEU A 331 -14.52 -16.08 -6.14
CA LEU A 331 -14.93 -16.64 -7.43
C LEU A 331 -16.44 -16.50 -7.67
N LEU A 332 -17.26 -16.52 -6.62
CA LEU A 332 -18.69 -16.22 -6.72
C LEU A 332 -18.96 -14.73 -6.95
N GLY A 333 -18.02 -13.85 -6.64
CA GLY A 333 -18.18 -12.40 -6.78
C GLY A 333 -19.21 -11.82 -5.82
N HIS A 334 -19.39 -12.45 -4.66
CA HIS A 334 -20.24 -11.90 -3.61
C HIS A 334 -19.70 -10.54 -3.15
N GLY A 335 -20.61 -9.61 -2.84
CA GLY A 335 -20.24 -8.29 -2.31
C GLY A 335 -19.74 -7.28 -3.33
N VAL A 336 -19.53 -7.65 -4.61
CA VAL A 336 -19.18 -6.66 -5.64
C VAL A 336 -20.43 -5.84 -5.98
N LYS A 337 -20.39 -4.56 -5.63
CA LYS A 337 -21.36 -3.56 -6.06
C LYS A 337 -20.74 -2.67 -7.14
N ARG A 338 -21.57 -2.07 -7.99
CA ARG A 338 -21.12 -0.98 -8.85
C ARG A 338 -20.66 0.17 -7.93
N PRO A 339 -19.40 0.62 -8.01
CA PRO A 339 -18.93 1.73 -7.20
C PRO A 339 -19.58 3.03 -7.69
N ILE A 340 -19.70 4.00 -6.78
CA ILE A 340 -20.01 5.38 -7.09
C ILE A 340 -18.89 5.93 -7.99
N THR A 341 -19.27 6.50 -9.12
CA THR A 341 -18.35 7.11 -10.08
C THR A 341 -18.20 8.59 -9.82
N ILE A 342 -16.99 9.05 -9.55
CA ILE A 342 -16.71 10.43 -9.16
C ILE A 342 -15.66 11.02 -10.10
N SER A 343 -16.03 12.06 -10.85
CA SER A 343 -15.08 12.78 -11.69
C SER A 343 -14.28 13.76 -10.84
N HIS A 344 -12.96 13.61 -10.83
CA HIS A 344 -12.05 14.51 -10.13
C HIS A 344 -12.00 15.86 -10.85
N ARG A 345 -12.18 16.96 -10.10
CA ARG A 345 -12.14 18.36 -10.56
C ARG A 345 -13.05 18.67 -11.76
N GLY A 346 -14.12 17.88 -11.95
CA GLY A 346 -15.06 18.03 -13.06
C GLY A 346 -14.52 17.76 -14.46
N VAL A 347 -13.35 17.11 -14.59
CA VAL A 347 -12.76 16.72 -15.88
C VAL A 347 -12.88 15.22 -16.12
N ALA A 348 -12.75 14.83 -17.38
CA ALA A 348 -12.62 13.45 -17.80
C ALA A 348 -11.73 13.38 -19.04
N GLU A 349 -10.67 12.56 -19.03
CA GLU A 349 -9.75 12.39 -20.16
C GLU A 349 -9.24 13.74 -20.72
N GLU A 350 -8.77 14.61 -19.83
CA GLU A 350 -8.21 15.94 -20.19
C GLU A 350 -9.18 16.87 -20.96
N ASN A 351 -10.49 16.60 -20.96
CA ASN A 351 -11.50 17.26 -21.80
C ASN A 351 -11.74 18.77 -21.54
N GLY A 352 -11.02 19.39 -20.62
CA GLY A 352 -11.24 20.76 -20.20
C GLY A 352 -10.19 21.24 -19.21
N VAL A 353 -10.37 22.48 -18.74
CA VAL A 353 -9.62 23.01 -17.61
C VAL A 353 -10.30 22.57 -16.33
N GLN A 354 -9.55 21.98 -15.40
CA GLN A 354 -10.04 21.55 -14.09
C GLN A 354 -10.85 22.63 -13.38
N ASN A 355 -11.85 22.24 -12.58
CA ASN A 355 -12.64 23.12 -11.74
C ASN A 355 -13.38 24.23 -12.53
N THR A 356 -13.81 23.95 -13.76
CA THR A 356 -14.54 24.93 -14.59
C THR A 356 -15.89 24.40 -15.10
N ILE A 357 -16.86 25.30 -15.25
CA ILE A 357 -18.22 24.95 -15.72
C ILE A 357 -18.19 24.29 -17.11
N PRO A 358 -17.42 24.78 -18.11
CA PRO A 358 -17.37 24.12 -19.42
C PRO A 358 -16.79 22.70 -19.37
N ALA A 359 -15.83 22.43 -18.48
CA ALA A 359 -15.32 21.07 -18.27
C ALA A 359 -16.40 20.19 -17.65
N MET A 360 -17.04 20.65 -16.57
CA MET A 360 -18.14 19.94 -15.91
C MET A 360 -19.27 19.60 -16.89
N GLU A 361 -19.73 20.56 -17.70
CA GLU A 361 -20.82 20.34 -18.68
C GLU A 361 -20.45 19.29 -19.75
N LYS A 362 -19.18 19.18 -20.12
CA LYS A 362 -18.70 18.09 -20.98
C LYS A 362 -18.70 16.77 -20.24
N THR A 363 -18.16 16.75 -19.02
CA THR A 363 -17.98 15.56 -18.20
C THR A 363 -19.31 14.92 -17.76
N ILE A 364 -20.33 15.71 -17.44
CA ILE A 364 -21.68 15.23 -17.07
C ILE A 364 -22.29 14.34 -18.17
N LYS A 365 -21.87 14.48 -19.43
CA LYS A 365 -22.32 13.60 -20.53
C LYS A 365 -21.92 12.14 -20.33
N LEU A 366 -20.87 11.88 -19.56
CA LEU A 366 -20.42 10.56 -19.13
C LEU A 366 -21.21 10.02 -17.90
N LYS A 367 -22.12 10.83 -17.35
CA LYS A 367 -23.04 10.51 -16.26
C LYS A 367 -22.35 10.02 -14.97
N PRO A 368 -21.37 10.75 -14.42
CA PRO A 368 -20.85 10.42 -13.11
C PRO A 368 -21.92 10.56 -12.03
N ASP A 369 -21.82 9.76 -10.97
CA ASP A 369 -22.68 9.89 -9.79
C ASP A 369 -22.40 11.21 -9.05
N TYR A 370 -21.11 11.62 -8.99
CA TYR A 370 -20.67 12.90 -8.43
C TYR A 370 -19.61 13.57 -9.33
N VAL A 371 -19.61 14.90 -9.34
CA VAL A 371 -18.46 15.69 -9.78
C VAL A 371 -17.77 16.26 -8.55
N GLU A 372 -16.52 15.86 -8.35
CA GLU A 372 -15.67 16.44 -7.32
C GLU A 372 -15.13 17.80 -7.78
N MET A 373 -15.03 18.75 -6.83
CA MET A 373 -14.56 20.11 -7.08
C MET A 373 -14.02 20.77 -5.81
N ASP A 374 -13.09 21.69 -5.99
CA ASP A 374 -12.32 22.30 -4.91
C ASP A 374 -12.72 23.75 -4.63
N LEU A 375 -12.76 24.13 -3.35
CA LEU A 375 -13.08 25.48 -2.90
C LEU A 375 -11.96 26.10 -2.06
N HIS A 376 -11.66 27.36 -2.36
CA HIS A 376 -10.89 28.26 -1.49
C HIS A 376 -11.73 29.46 -1.07
N GLU A 377 -11.47 29.98 0.13
CA GLU A 377 -11.98 31.29 0.54
C GLU A 377 -11.17 32.41 -0.14
N THR A 378 -11.87 33.44 -0.60
CA THR A 378 -11.31 34.61 -1.28
C THR A 378 -11.12 35.78 -0.31
N LYS A 379 -10.41 36.82 -0.75
CA LYS A 379 -10.14 38.02 0.06
C LYS A 379 -11.40 38.66 0.66
N ASP A 380 -12.52 38.62 -0.06
CA ASP A 380 -13.82 39.17 0.33
C ASP A 380 -14.76 38.11 0.94
N HIS A 381 -14.19 37.02 1.50
CA HIS A 381 -14.88 35.96 2.22
C HIS A 381 -15.98 35.27 1.40
N GLN A 382 -15.79 35.23 0.08
CA GLN A 382 -16.58 34.42 -0.85
C GLN A 382 -15.81 33.14 -1.20
N PHE A 383 -16.44 32.22 -1.95
CA PHE A 383 -15.84 30.94 -2.33
C PHE A 383 -15.60 30.87 -3.85
N VAL A 384 -14.36 30.56 -4.22
CA VAL A 384 -13.93 30.35 -5.61
C VAL A 384 -13.67 28.87 -5.88
N VAL A 385 -13.97 28.41 -7.08
CA VAL A 385 -13.76 27.01 -7.50
C VAL A 385 -12.35 26.86 -8.08
N MET A 386 -11.44 26.25 -7.32
CA MET A 386 -10.03 26.13 -7.67
C MET A 386 -9.30 25.12 -6.79
N HIS A 387 -8.40 24.31 -7.36
CA HIS A 387 -7.61 23.33 -6.61
C HIS A 387 -6.39 23.98 -5.91
N ASP A 388 -5.48 24.60 -6.67
CA ASP A 388 -4.20 25.04 -6.15
C ASP A 388 -4.29 26.36 -5.36
N GLU A 389 -3.46 26.50 -4.33
CA GLU A 389 -3.34 27.75 -3.55
C GLU A 389 -2.60 28.86 -4.33
N ASN A 390 -2.18 28.61 -5.57
CA ASN A 390 -1.50 29.60 -6.40
C ASN A 390 -1.97 29.54 -7.86
N LEU A 391 -2.24 30.71 -8.44
CA LEU A 391 -2.70 30.91 -9.81
C LEU A 391 -1.62 30.74 -10.88
N LYS A 392 -0.37 30.49 -10.50
CA LYS A 392 0.76 30.49 -11.43
C LYS A 392 0.65 29.43 -12.51
N GLU A 393 0.26 28.21 -12.15
CA GLU A 393 0.20 27.08 -13.09
C GLU A 393 -0.94 27.27 -14.10
N LEU A 394 -2.14 27.60 -13.62
CA LEU A 394 -3.33 27.71 -14.48
C LEU A 394 -3.49 29.06 -15.18
N ALA A 395 -3.08 30.16 -14.55
CA ALA A 395 -3.31 31.52 -15.04
C ALA A 395 -2.01 32.31 -15.32
N GLY A 396 -0.83 31.77 -15.00
CA GLY A 396 0.44 32.48 -15.15
C GLY A 396 0.63 33.63 -14.15
N ILE A 397 -0.21 33.72 -13.12
CA ILE A 397 -0.22 34.81 -12.14
C ILE A 397 0.28 34.27 -10.80
N ASN A 398 1.38 34.82 -10.28
CA ASN A 398 1.88 34.43 -8.96
C ASN A 398 1.09 35.13 -7.83
N LYS A 399 -0.15 34.69 -7.62
CA LYS A 399 -1.03 35.12 -6.52
C LYS A 399 -1.86 33.94 -6.01
N ALA A 400 -2.26 34.01 -4.75
CA ALA A 400 -3.16 33.06 -4.11
C ALA A 400 -4.63 33.55 -4.13
N PRO A 401 -5.62 32.63 -4.03
CA PRO A 401 -7.04 32.99 -3.94
C PRO A 401 -7.37 34.00 -2.83
N HIS A 402 -6.75 33.86 -1.65
CA HIS A 402 -6.98 34.76 -0.50
C HIS A 402 -6.47 36.19 -0.72
N GLU A 403 -5.66 36.44 -1.76
CA GLU A 403 -5.13 37.78 -2.08
C GLU A 403 -6.04 38.59 -3.03
N LEU A 404 -7.04 37.94 -3.63
CA LEU A 404 -7.90 38.52 -4.66
C LEU A 404 -9.37 38.42 -4.25
N THR A 405 -10.17 39.40 -4.66
CA THR A 405 -11.63 39.30 -4.50
C THR A 405 -12.22 38.31 -5.51
N LEU A 406 -13.38 37.74 -5.21
CA LEU A 406 -14.07 36.84 -6.12
C LEU A 406 -14.31 37.45 -7.50
N LYS A 407 -14.62 38.76 -7.55
CA LYS A 407 -14.78 39.50 -8.80
C LYS A 407 -13.48 39.58 -9.60
N GLN A 408 -12.33 39.70 -8.93
CA GLN A 408 -11.03 39.69 -9.62
C GLN A 408 -10.72 38.30 -10.17
N LEU A 409 -10.94 37.25 -9.37
CA LEU A 409 -10.68 35.86 -9.75
C LEU A 409 -11.56 35.42 -10.93
N THR A 410 -12.87 35.65 -10.88
CA THR A 410 -13.81 35.25 -11.94
C THR A 410 -13.59 35.96 -13.29
N ASN A 411 -12.81 37.05 -13.30
CA ASN A 411 -12.37 37.71 -14.54
C ASN A 411 -11.13 37.08 -15.16
N LEU A 412 -10.40 36.22 -14.45
CA LEU A 412 -9.20 35.55 -14.97
C LEU A 412 -9.57 34.40 -15.91
N THR A 413 -8.75 34.22 -16.94
CA THR A 413 -8.81 33.05 -17.83
C THR A 413 -7.71 32.08 -17.41
N VAL A 414 -8.10 30.83 -17.19
CA VAL A 414 -7.20 29.71 -16.89
C VAL A 414 -7.02 28.83 -18.12
N ARG A 415 -5.87 28.17 -18.20
CA ARG A 415 -5.50 27.26 -19.30
C ARG A 415 -4.91 25.97 -18.76
N GLU A 416 -5.32 24.86 -19.35
CA GLU A 416 -4.81 23.52 -19.09
C GLU A 416 -5.17 22.62 -20.28
N ASN A 417 -4.33 21.64 -20.63
CA ASN A 417 -4.61 20.66 -21.71
C ASN A 417 -5.08 21.28 -23.05
N GLY A 418 -4.55 22.46 -23.40
CA GLY A 418 -4.96 23.18 -24.61
C GLY A 418 -6.35 23.83 -24.56
N HIS A 419 -7.05 23.73 -23.44
CA HIS A 419 -8.35 24.35 -23.18
C HIS A 419 -8.21 25.67 -22.41
N TYR A 420 -9.25 26.50 -22.49
CA TYR A 420 -9.34 27.80 -21.83
C TYR A 420 -10.72 27.95 -21.21
N ALA A 421 -10.78 28.50 -20.01
CA ALA A 421 -12.03 28.78 -19.32
C ALA A 421 -11.87 29.94 -18.34
N LYS A 422 -12.99 30.53 -17.89
CA LYS A 422 -13.00 31.46 -16.77
C LYS A 422 -13.04 30.69 -15.46
N ILE A 423 -12.38 31.25 -14.44
CA ILE A 423 -12.55 30.77 -13.06
C ILE A 423 -14.00 31.01 -12.64
N ALA A 424 -14.62 30.04 -11.97
CA ALA A 424 -16.00 30.12 -11.51
C ALA A 424 -16.07 30.49 -10.02
N SER A 425 -17.11 31.24 -9.64
CA SER A 425 -17.53 31.27 -8.23
C SER A 425 -18.28 29.99 -7.87
N PHE A 426 -18.33 29.67 -6.58
CA PHE A 426 -19.10 28.50 -6.16
C PHE A 426 -20.61 28.66 -6.46
N ASP A 427 -21.18 29.86 -6.34
CA ASP A 427 -22.59 30.07 -6.73
C ASP A 427 -22.84 29.75 -8.21
N GLN A 428 -21.93 30.15 -9.10
CA GLN A 428 -22.04 29.89 -10.53
C GLN A 428 -21.92 28.39 -10.83
N TYR A 429 -20.95 27.72 -10.21
CA TYR A 429 -20.72 26.30 -10.41
C TYR A 429 -21.86 25.45 -9.86
N LEU A 430 -22.32 25.75 -8.63
CA LEU A 430 -23.44 25.06 -7.99
C LEU A 430 -24.74 25.25 -8.79
N ALA A 431 -25.04 26.46 -9.27
CA ALA A 431 -26.21 26.70 -10.11
C ALA A 431 -26.14 25.93 -11.45
N ALA A 432 -24.95 25.82 -12.05
CA ALA A 432 -24.76 25.01 -13.25
C ALA A 432 -24.97 23.52 -12.96
N ALA A 433 -24.44 22.99 -11.85
CA ALA A 433 -24.64 21.60 -11.44
C ALA A 433 -26.12 21.29 -11.17
N GLU A 434 -26.83 22.16 -10.46
CA GLU A 434 -28.27 22.06 -10.18
C GLU A 434 -29.12 22.03 -11.46
N LYS A 435 -28.79 22.89 -12.43
CA LYS A 435 -29.46 22.91 -13.75
C LYS A 435 -29.37 21.55 -14.45
N HIS A 436 -28.26 20.84 -14.26
CA HIS A 436 -28.03 19.51 -14.81
C HIS A 436 -28.42 18.38 -13.87
N ARG A 437 -28.89 18.67 -12.64
CA ARG A 437 -29.14 17.70 -11.56
C ARG A 437 -27.91 16.83 -11.26
N GLN A 438 -26.72 17.40 -11.43
CA GLN A 438 -25.46 16.75 -11.11
C GLN A 438 -25.14 16.98 -9.64
N LYS A 439 -24.91 15.89 -8.89
CA LYS A 439 -24.45 15.99 -7.50
C LYS A 439 -22.97 16.34 -7.45
N LEU A 440 -22.58 17.06 -6.41
CA LEU A 440 -21.21 17.49 -6.17
C LEU A 440 -20.60 16.79 -4.95
N LEU A 441 -19.31 16.48 -5.05
CA LEU A 441 -18.44 16.19 -3.92
C LEU A 441 -17.54 17.40 -3.73
N ILE A 442 -17.78 18.19 -2.68
CA ILE A 442 -17.21 19.53 -2.52
C ILE A 442 -16.01 19.43 -1.58
N GLU A 443 -14.79 19.63 -2.09
CA GLU A 443 -13.60 19.80 -1.26
C GLU A 443 -13.51 21.23 -0.74
N ILE A 444 -13.52 21.39 0.58
CA ILE A 444 -13.14 22.66 1.22
C ILE A 444 -11.65 22.58 1.52
N LYS A 445 -10.85 23.37 0.82
CA LYS A 445 -9.43 23.54 1.13
C LYS A 445 -9.25 24.66 2.13
N THR A 446 -8.27 24.49 3.03
CA THR A 446 -7.99 25.44 4.09
C THR A 446 -6.59 26.01 4.00
N THR A 447 -6.45 27.27 4.39
CA THR A 447 -5.20 28.00 4.50
C THR A 447 -5.14 28.73 5.85
N PRO A 448 -3.94 29.08 6.35
CA PRO A 448 -3.82 29.93 7.55
C PRO A 448 -4.44 31.32 7.42
N TYR A 449 -4.81 31.75 6.20
CA TYR A 449 -5.36 33.07 5.90
C TYR A 449 -6.89 33.10 5.88
N ASP A 450 -7.54 31.95 6.00
CA ASP A 450 -9.00 31.85 5.99
C ASP A 450 -9.63 32.56 7.19
N SER A 451 -10.85 33.02 7.00
CA SER A 451 -11.61 33.70 8.03
C SER A 451 -12.04 32.73 9.13
N LYS A 452 -12.01 33.20 10.37
CA LYS A 452 -12.50 32.42 11.53
C LYS A 452 -13.98 32.00 11.40
N GLN A 453 -14.73 32.66 10.51
CA GLN A 453 -16.15 32.40 10.26
C GLN A 453 -16.39 31.64 8.95
N MET A 454 -15.34 31.17 8.26
CA MET A 454 -15.44 30.54 6.94
C MET A 454 -16.49 29.42 6.91
N LEU A 455 -16.46 28.50 7.88
CA LEU A 455 -17.41 27.38 7.94
C LEU A 455 -18.85 27.82 8.23
N GLN A 456 -19.03 28.85 9.07
CA GLN A 456 -20.34 29.43 9.36
C GLN A 456 -20.90 30.12 8.11
N ASN A 457 -20.07 30.90 7.42
CA ASN A 457 -20.43 31.59 6.17
C ASN A 457 -20.77 30.59 5.07
N PHE A 458 -19.96 29.52 4.92
CA PHE A 458 -20.21 28.43 4.00
C PHE A 458 -21.55 27.75 4.27
N ASN A 459 -21.78 27.27 5.49
CA ASN A 459 -23.02 26.56 5.83
C ASN A 459 -24.26 27.47 5.73
N ALA A 460 -24.15 28.74 6.17
CA ALA A 460 -25.26 29.68 6.08
C ALA A 460 -25.71 29.92 4.63
N ARG A 461 -24.76 29.97 3.69
CA ARG A 461 -25.04 30.22 2.28
C ARG A 461 -25.43 28.97 1.49
N TYR A 462 -24.76 27.84 1.73
CA TYR A 462 -24.86 26.66 0.87
C TYR A 462 -25.47 25.44 1.54
N GLY A 463 -25.48 25.34 2.87
CA GLY A 463 -25.88 24.12 3.59
C GLY A 463 -27.28 23.61 3.23
N LYS A 464 -28.26 24.51 3.04
CA LYS A 464 -29.61 24.13 2.61
C LYS A 464 -29.67 23.57 1.18
N ARG A 465 -28.87 24.11 0.26
CA ARG A 465 -28.81 23.65 -1.13
C ARG A 465 -28.11 22.29 -1.21
N ILE A 466 -26.97 22.15 -0.52
CA ILE A 466 -26.22 20.91 -0.40
C ILE A 466 -27.11 19.77 0.11
N LEU A 467 -27.89 20.00 1.17
CA LEU A 467 -28.84 19.01 1.69
C LEU A 467 -29.97 18.67 0.69
N ARG A 468 -30.51 19.67 0.00
CA ARG A 468 -31.59 19.50 -0.98
C ARG A 468 -31.15 18.64 -2.16
N ASP A 469 -29.94 18.86 -2.65
CA ASP A 469 -29.44 18.23 -3.88
C ASP A 469 -28.62 16.96 -3.61
N HIS A 470 -28.46 16.60 -2.33
CA HIS A 470 -27.69 15.42 -1.88
C HIS A 470 -26.20 15.48 -2.26
N ASP A 471 -25.65 16.69 -2.27
CA ASP A 471 -24.22 16.93 -2.39
C ASP A 471 -23.50 16.43 -1.11
N GLN A 472 -22.22 16.13 -1.25
CA GLN A 472 -21.35 15.72 -0.14
C GLN A 472 -20.22 16.74 0.02
N VAL A 473 -19.70 16.87 1.23
CA VAL A 473 -18.51 17.69 1.51
C VAL A 473 -17.39 16.78 1.94
N HIS A 474 -16.16 17.06 1.54
CA HIS A 474 -14.98 16.42 2.11
C HIS A 474 -13.84 17.42 2.29
N SER A 475 -12.85 17.08 3.11
CA SER A 475 -11.67 17.92 3.29
C SER A 475 -10.49 17.11 3.80
N LEU A 476 -9.28 17.51 3.39
CA LEU A 476 -8.01 17.08 4.00
C LEU A 476 -7.83 17.67 5.41
N ASP A 477 -8.59 18.71 5.75
CA ASP A 477 -8.60 19.34 7.07
C ASP A 477 -9.77 18.85 7.92
N TYR A 478 -9.43 18.08 8.95
CA TYR A 478 -10.43 17.52 9.84
C TYR A 478 -11.11 18.55 10.75
N SER A 479 -10.51 19.74 10.92
CA SER A 479 -11.20 20.84 11.59
C SER A 479 -12.42 21.30 10.78
N VAL A 480 -12.39 21.18 9.45
CA VAL A 480 -13.57 21.37 8.59
C VAL A 480 -14.60 20.28 8.86
N VAL A 481 -14.17 19.01 8.92
CA VAL A 481 -15.06 17.87 9.18
C VAL A 481 -15.80 18.06 10.50
N THR A 482 -15.06 18.19 11.60
CA THR A 482 -15.65 18.39 12.93
C THR A 482 -16.43 19.69 13.06
N GLY A 483 -15.94 20.78 12.47
CA GLY A 483 -16.58 22.09 12.47
C GLY A 483 -17.95 22.05 11.77
N LEU A 484 -18.03 21.49 10.57
CA LEU A 484 -19.29 21.36 9.84
C LEU A 484 -20.25 20.38 10.51
N LYS A 485 -19.76 19.24 11.03
CA LYS A 485 -20.62 18.31 11.79
C LYS A 485 -21.18 18.95 13.06
N LYS A 486 -20.47 19.89 13.69
CA LYS A 486 -20.98 20.68 14.81
C LYS A 486 -21.99 21.75 14.38
N ILE A 487 -21.74 22.45 13.28
CA ILE A 487 -22.60 23.52 12.77
C ILE A 487 -23.90 22.95 12.18
N ASN A 488 -23.81 21.85 11.43
CA ASN A 488 -24.91 21.22 10.74
C ASN A 488 -24.71 19.68 10.66
N PRO A 489 -25.16 18.93 11.68
CA PRO A 489 -24.97 17.48 11.76
C PRO A 489 -25.61 16.67 10.61
N GLN A 490 -26.53 17.28 9.85
CA GLN A 490 -27.22 16.62 8.73
C GLN A 490 -26.38 16.58 7.45
N LEU A 491 -25.34 17.42 7.34
CA LEU A 491 -24.43 17.36 6.20
C LEU A 491 -23.66 16.04 6.22
N THR A 492 -23.54 15.42 5.05
CA THR A 492 -22.60 14.32 4.82
C THR A 492 -21.21 14.90 4.61
N VAL A 493 -20.32 14.69 5.58
CA VAL A 493 -18.95 15.22 5.57
C VAL A 493 -17.94 14.09 5.70
N LEU A 494 -17.15 13.86 4.66
CA LEU A 494 -16.13 12.82 4.60
C LEU A 494 -14.76 13.40 4.94
N TYR A 495 -13.87 12.56 5.47
CA TYR A 495 -12.49 12.94 5.72
C TYR A 495 -11.56 12.43 4.61
N ILE A 496 -10.76 13.32 4.01
CA ILE A 496 -9.76 12.94 3.01
C ILE A 496 -8.47 12.55 3.74
N GLN A 497 -7.94 11.36 3.46
CA GLN A 497 -6.69 10.87 4.06
C GLN A 497 -5.69 10.41 2.97
N PRO A 498 -4.48 10.97 2.97
CA PRO A 498 -3.40 10.51 2.09
C PRO A 498 -2.67 9.27 2.63
N TYR A 499 -2.89 8.89 3.89
CA TYR A 499 -2.23 7.77 4.55
C TYR A 499 -3.19 7.04 5.49
N ASN A 500 -3.05 5.72 5.55
CA ASN A 500 -3.77 4.85 6.46
C ASN A 500 -2.91 4.50 7.69
N PHE A 501 -2.90 5.38 8.69
CA PHE A 501 -2.12 5.18 9.93
C PHE A 501 -2.87 4.46 11.05
N GLY A 502 -4.14 4.10 10.86
CA GLY A 502 -4.95 3.49 11.92
C GLY A 502 -6.39 3.20 11.51
N SER A 503 -7.20 2.75 12.45
CA SER A 503 -8.61 2.44 12.22
C SER A 503 -9.43 3.70 11.91
N PRO A 504 -10.47 3.60 11.06
CA PRO A 504 -11.40 4.70 10.82
C PRO A 504 -12.12 5.07 12.12
N GLN A 505 -12.01 6.33 12.54
CA GLN A 505 -12.66 6.87 13.73
C GLN A 505 -13.03 8.35 13.51
N GLY A 506 -13.89 8.88 14.39
CA GLY A 506 -14.16 10.31 14.48
C GLY A 506 -15.57 10.74 14.07
N ALA A 507 -15.72 12.03 13.78
CA ALA A 507 -17.01 12.64 13.42
C ALA A 507 -17.37 12.52 11.93
N ALA A 508 -16.43 12.04 11.10
CA ALA A 508 -16.63 11.90 9.65
C ALA A 508 -17.73 10.88 9.35
N ASP A 509 -18.58 11.17 8.36
CA ASP A 509 -19.61 10.23 7.90
C ASP A 509 -19.03 9.16 6.95
N GLY A 510 -17.82 9.38 6.43
CA GLY A 510 -17.13 8.53 5.45
C GLY A 510 -15.69 8.99 5.21
N TYR A 511 -14.98 8.31 4.30
CA TYR A 511 -13.57 8.59 3.99
C TYR A 511 -13.31 8.68 2.48
N SER A 512 -12.42 9.60 2.10
CA SER A 512 -11.77 9.58 0.78
C SER A 512 -10.30 9.23 1.00
N MET A 513 -9.89 8.01 0.64
CA MET A 513 -8.57 7.45 0.90
C MET A 513 -7.71 7.43 -0.37
N GLU A 514 -6.44 7.79 -0.23
CA GLU A 514 -5.49 7.62 -1.32
C GLU A 514 -5.29 6.12 -1.60
N TYR A 515 -5.42 5.72 -2.87
CA TYR A 515 -5.61 4.31 -3.23
C TYR A 515 -4.42 3.41 -2.90
N SER A 516 -3.19 3.91 -2.94
CA SER A 516 -1.98 3.13 -2.69
C SER A 516 -1.82 2.81 -1.20
N THR A 517 -2.36 3.66 -0.32
CA THR A 517 -2.39 3.40 1.13
C THR A 517 -3.67 2.72 1.61
N LEU A 518 -4.66 2.53 0.72
CA LEU A 518 -5.93 1.90 1.03
C LEU A 518 -5.83 0.37 1.03
N ASN A 519 -6.34 -0.27 2.08
CA ASN A 519 -6.42 -1.73 2.20
C ASN A 519 -7.83 -2.21 2.61
N GLN A 520 -8.10 -3.49 2.40
CA GLN A 520 -9.40 -4.10 2.68
C GLN A 520 -9.74 -4.09 4.18
N ASP A 521 -8.75 -4.20 5.05
CA ASP A 521 -8.87 -4.03 6.50
C ASP A 521 -9.54 -2.70 6.88
N PHE A 522 -9.10 -1.58 6.29
CA PHE A 522 -9.65 -0.27 6.56
C PHE A 522 -11.09 -0.15 6.06
N ILE A 523 -11.34 -0.63 4.83
CA ILE A 523 -12.68 -0.61 4.22
C ILE A 523 -13.66 -1.41 5.09
N THR A 524 -13.27 -2.62 5.52
CA THR A 524 -14.09 -3.49 6.36
C THR A 524 -14.44 -2.82 7.70
N GLN A 525 -13.46 -2.18 8.35
CA GLN A 525 -13.69 -1.46 9.61
C GLN A 525 -14.59 -0.23 9.42
N ALA A 526 -14.45 0.50 8.31
CA ALA A 526 -15.32 1.62 7.98
C ALA A 526 -16.76 1.13 7.73
N HIS A 527 -16.91 0.01 7.01
CA HIS A 527 -18.21 -0.61 6.75
C HIS A 527 -18.90 -1.10 8.03
N TRP A 528 -18.17 -1.63 9.02
CA TRP A 528 -18.73 -1.94 10.34
C TRP A 528 -19.31 -0.71 11.04
N GLN A 529 -18.78 0.48 10.77
CA GLN A 529 -19.29 1.76 11.25
C GLN A 529 -20.29 2.43 10.27
N ARG A 530 -20.64 1.76 9.17
CA ARG A 530 -21.50 2.27 8.08
C ARG A 530 -20.96 3.53 7.40
N GLN A 531 -19.65 3.70 7.40
CA GLN A 531 -18.95 4.80 6.75
C GLN A 531 -18.50 4.37 5.34
N PRO A 532 -18.93 5.05 4.26
CA PRO A 532 -18.47 4.74 2.91
C PRO A 532 -17.01 5.14 2.71
N VAL A 533 -16.32 4.42 1.83
CA VAL A 533 -14.91 4.69 1.48
C VAL A 533 -14.77 4.91 -0.02
N TYR A 534 -14.27 6.09 -0.40
CA TYR A 534 -13.94 6.44 -1.78
C TYR A 534 -12.43 6.38 -1.99
N ALA A 535 -11.96 5.77 -3.07
CA ALA A 535 -10.56 5.73 -3.44
C ALA A 535 -10.20 6.89 -4.38
N TRP A 536 -9.10 7.61 -4.11
CA TRP A 536 -8.58 8.68 -4.98
C TRP A 536 -7.07 8.59 -5.19
N THR A 537 -6.48 9.18 -6.23
CA THR A 537 -7.12 9.39 -7.54
C THR A 537 -6.78 8.19 -8.41
N VAL A 538 -7.78 7.43 -8.84
CA VAL A 538 -7.57 6.14 -9.51
C VAL A 538 -7.75 6.30 -11.01
N ASN A 539 -6.64 6.34 -11.76
CA ASN A 539 -6.65 6.66 -13.19
C ASN A 539 -6.39 5.46 -14.12
N GLU A 540 -5.95 4.32 -13.56
CA GLU A 540 -5.58 3.13 -14.30
C GLU A 540 -6.59 1.99 -14.09
N SER A 541 -6.97 1.31 -15.18
CA SER A 541 -7.98 0.24 -15.16
C SER A 541 -7.62 -0.94 -14.27
N GLY A 542 -6.33 -1.28 -14.18
CA GLY A 542 -5.85 -2.30 -13.24
C GLY A 542 -6.16 -1.94 -11.78
N ILE A 543 -5.83 -0.72 -11.38
CA ILE A 543 -6.10 -0.20 -10.03
C ILE A 543 -7.61 -0.03 -9.82
N MET A 544 -8.38 0.40 -10.81
CA MET A 544 -9.85 0.46 -10.73
C MET A 544 -10.45 -0.92 -10.41
N LYS A 545 -9.96 -1.98 -11.05
CA LYS A 545 -10.37 -3.36 -10.73
C LYS A 545 -9.95 -3.75 -9.32
N GLN A 546 -8.73 -3.40 -8.91
CA GLN A 546 -8.21 -3.68 -7.57
C GLN A 546 -9.08 -3.05 -6.47
N VAL A 547 -9.40 -1.75 -6.56
CA VAL A 547 -10.23 -1.07 -5.55
C VAL A 547 -11.67 -1.59 -5.53
N MET A 548 -12.21 -2.02 -6.69
CA MET A 548 -13.51 -2.70 -6.75
C MET A 548 -13.49 -4.08 -6.08
N TYR A 549 -12.41 -4.86 -6.26
CA TYR A 549 -12.24 -6.13 -5.56
C TYR A 549 -12.06 -5.95 -4.05
N ASN A 550 -11.43 -4.85 -3.61
CA ASN A 550 -11.33 -4.48 -2.19
C ASN A 550 -12.65 -3.92 -1.63
N HIS A 551 -13.72 -3.85 -2.44
CA HIS A 551 -15.05 -3.37 -2.07
C HIS A 551 -15.13 -1.89 -1.67
N ALA A 552 -14.30 -1.02 -2.26
CA ALA A 552 -14.47 0.43 -2.12
C ALA A 552 -15.84 0.88 -2.66
N ASP A 553 -16.48 1.82 -1.97
CA ASP A 553 -17.84 2.30 -2.30
C ASP A 553 -17.84 3.28 -3.46
N GLY A 554 -16.73 3.98 -3.71
CA GLY A 554 -16.61 4.98 -4.77
C GLY A 554 -15.18 5.14 -5.28
N ILE A 555 -15.06 5.65 -6.51
CA ILE A 555 -13.79 5.86 -7.19
C ILE A 555 -13.75 7.29 -7.75
N ILE A 556 -12.79 8.07 -7.27
CA ILE A 556 -12.46 9.41 -7.76
C ILE A 556 -11.39 9.29 -8.83
N THR A 557 -11.67 9.80 -10.04
CA THR A 557 -10.82 9.58 -11.22
C THR A 557 -10.81 10.79 -12.16
N ASP A 558 -9.67 11.02 -12.82
CA ASP A 558 -9.55 11.92 -13.97
C ASP A 558 -9.99 11.24 -15.28
N ASN A 559 -10.18 9.91 -15.28
CA ASN A 559 -10.47 9.08 -16.46
C ASN A 559 -11.83 8.38 -16.33
N LEU A 560 -12.90 9.16 -16.32
CA LEU A 560 -14.27 8.66 -16.09
C LEU A 560 -14.79 7.73 -17.20
N GLY A 561 -14.40 7.96 -18.46
CA GLY A 561 -14.69 7.07 -19.57
C GLY A 561 -14.04 5.70 -19.38
N GLU A 562 -12.77 5.67 -18.98
CA GLU A 562 -12.04 4.44 -18.65
C GLU A 562 -12.68 3.72 -17.45
N LEU A 563 -13.09 4.46 -16.42
CA LEU A 563 -13.79 3.90 -15.26
C LEU A 563 -15.12 3.26 -15.66
N ASN A 564 -15.92 3.93 -16.48
CA ASN A 564 -17.17 3.39 -16.99
C ASN A 564 -16.96 2.10 -17.82
N ALA A 565 -15.94 2.07 -18.66
CA ALA A 565 -15.56 0.88 -19.43
C ALA A 565 -15.12 -0.26 -18.50
N THR A 566 -14.30 0.05 -17.50
CA THR A 566 -13.75 -0.91 -16.53
C THR A 566 -14.85 -1.49 -15.65
N ILE A 567 -15.79 -0.69 -15.14
CA ILE A 567 -16.96 -1.18 -14.38
C ILE A 567 -17.79 -2.14 -15.24
N LYS A 568 -18.01 -1.80 -16.52
CA LYS A 568 -18.76 -2.66 -17.44
C LYS A 568 -18.05 -3.99 -17.68
N GLU A 569 -16.73 -3.97 -17.85
CA GLU A 569 -15.92 -5.18 -17.98
C GLU A 569 -15.93 -6.03 -16.70
N PHE A 570 -15.83 -5.37 -15.55
CA PHE A 570 -15.79 -5.99 -14.23
C PHE A 570 -17.13 -6.68 -13.89
N THR A 571 -18.25 -6.00 -14.16
CA THR A 571 -19.59 -6.48 -13.83
C THR A 571 -20.13 -7.53 -14.81
N LYS A 572 -19.52 -7.65 -16.00
CA LYS A 572 -19.87 -8.71 -16.95
C LYS A 572 -19.53 -10.09 -16.35
N LYS A 573 -20.32 -11.12 -16.69
CA LYS A 573 -20.01 -12.50 -16.30
C LYS A 573 -18.67 -12.91 -16.91
N GLN A 574 -17.62 -12.91 -16.10
CA GLN A 574 -16.28 -13.37 -16.47
C GLN A 574 -16.18 -14.89 -16.30
N SER A 575 -15.33 -15.52 -17.10
CA SER A 575 -14.93 -16.92 -16.88
C SER A 575 -14.14 -17.04 -15.58
N TYR A 576 -14.08 -18.24 -14.98
CA TYR A 576 -13.28 -18.42 -13.76
C TYR A 576 -11.79 -18.31 -14.06
N ALA A 577 -11.35 -18.71 -15.25
CA ALA A 577 -9.99 -18.48 -15.72
C ALA A 577 -9.63 -16.98 -15.70
N ASN A 578 -10.53 -16.10 -16.16
CA ASN A 578 -10.28 -14.65 -16.12
C ASN A 578 -10.26 -14.10 -14.69
N ARG A 579 -11.06 -14.65 -13.78
CA ARG A 579 -10.97 -14.30 -12.35
C ARG A 579 -9.63 -14.74 -11.75
N ILE A 580 -9.16 -15.96 -12.06
CA ILE A 580 -7.82 -16.41 -11.64
C ILE A 580 -6.74 -15.49 -12.23
N LEU A 581 -6.86 -15.10 -13.50
CA LEU A 581 -5.93 -14.15 -14.12
C LEU A 581 -5.92 -12.81 -13.40
N ASN A 582 -7.09 -12.25 -13.09
CA ASN A 582 -7.20 -11.03 -12.30
C ASN A 582 -6.61 -11.21 -10.89
N TYR A 583 -6.78 -12.36 -10.25
CA TYR A 583 -6.12 -12.63 -8.98
C TYR A 583 -4.59 -12.55 -9.11
N ILE A 584 -4.02 -13.10 -10.19
CA ILE A 584 -2.57 -13.09 -10.44
C ILE A 584 -2.05 -11.68 -10.73
N ILE A 585 -2.76 -10.89 -11.54
CA ILE A 585 -2.23 -9.63 -12.10
C ILE A 585 -2.76 -8.36 -11.42
N ILE A 586 -3.94 -8.41 -10.80
CA ILE A 586 -4.62 -7.25 -10.19
C ILE A 586 -4.55 -7.27 -8.66
N LEU A 587 -4.64 -8.45 -8.04
CA LEU A 587 -4.67 -8.60 -6.57
C LEU A 587 -3.37 -9.03 -5.85
N PRO A 588 -2.17 -9.10 -6.49
CA PRO A 588 -0.99 -9.62 -5.79
C PRO A 588 -0.49 -8.72 -4.64
N THR A 589 -0.96 -7.48 -4.54
CA THR A 589 -0.54 -6.47 -3.56
C THR A 589 -1.32 -6.52 -2.25
N THR A 590 -2.46 -7.22 -2.19
CA THR A 590 -3.29 -7.36 -0.97
C THR A 590 -3.22 -8.76 -0.36
N SER A 591 -2.54 -9.71 -1.02
CA SER A 591 -2.51 -11.11 -0.60
C SER A 591 -1.46 -11.39 0.48
N GLY A 592 -1.59 -10.75 1.63
CA GLY A 592 -1.37 -11.49 2.88
C GLY A 592 -2.50 -12.51 3.03
N ILE A 593 -2.31 -13.56 3.84
CA ILE A 593 -3.44 -14.37 4.30
C ILE A 593 -4.19 -13.49 5.31
N GLU A 594 -4.92 -12.49 4.82
CA GLU A 594 -5.80 -11.68 5.65
C GLU A 594 -7.05 -12.51 5.95
N PRO A 595 -7.41 -12.69 7.24
CA PRO A 595 -8.44 -13.63 7.69
C PRO A 595 -9.86 -13.30 7.19
#